data_AF-A0A3N5HD51-F1
#
_entry.id   AF-A0A3N5HD51-F1
#
_cell.length_a   1.000
_cell.length_b   1.000
_cell.length_c   1.000
_cell.angle_alpha   90.00
_cell.angle_beta   90.00
_cell.angle_gamma   90.00
#
_symmetry.space_group_name_H-M   'P 1'
#
loop_
_entity.id
_entity.type
_entity.pdbx_description
1 polymer ?
#
loop_
_entity_poly.entity_id
_entity_poly.type
_entity_poly.pdbx_seq_one_letter_code
_entity_poly.pdbx_strand_id
1 'polypeptide(L)'
;MFSLDDQARGLEAAREQVAALFQSINAPHVVVPGRRAGPAQAFIACLRGTHGFSVGVYLWLSETKECAVYTTPATAQTPEEYRALQTEALGFVESMGFMMDNLNFRSLSPEHQAELLQSVPVWRGGRAATGGTPTVSPPGQPGTPAAQTGAALARLFSSF
;
A
#
# COMPACT_ATOMS: atom_id res chain seq x y z
N MET A 1 6.50 -10.70 -16.70
CA MET A 1 5.47 -11.72 -16.35
C MET A 1 5.03 -11.52 -14.91
N PHE A 2 3.72 -11.66 -14.67
CA PHE A 2 3.09 -11.54 -13.36
C PHE A 2 2.98 -12.90 -12.66
N SER A 3 3.24 -12.92 -11.35
CA SER A 3 3.19 -14.10 -10.50
C SER A 3 2.32 -13.82 -9.28
N LEU A 4 1.56 -14.83 -8.84
CA LEU A 4 0.74 -14.73 -7.63
C LEU A 4 1.67 -14.62 -6.41
N ASP A 5 1.46 -13.58 -5.61
CA ASP A 5 2.04 -13.42 -4.29
C ASP A 5 1.07 -14.00 -3.25
N ASP A 6 1.42 -15.15 -2.69
CA ASP A 6 0.56 -15.88 -1.77
C ASP A 6 0.49 -15.23 -0.37
N GLN A 7 1.44 -14.35 -0.04
CA GLN A 7 1.56 -13.67 1.25
C GLN A 7 0.89 -12.28 1.24
N ALA A 8 0.85 -11.63 0.09
CA ALA A 8 0.17 -10.36 -0.07
C ALA A 8 -1.34 -10.49 0.18
N ARG A 9 -1.93 -9.49 0.85
CA ARG A 9 -3.41 -9.34 0.96
C ARG A 9 -3.89 -7.95 0.54
N GLY A 10 -3.07 -7.26 -0.24
CA GLY A 10 -3.26 -5.88 -0.65
C GLY A 10 -1.95 -5.31 -1.15
N LEU A 11 -2.04 -4.19 -1.85
CA LEU A 11 -0.90 -3.39 -2.26
C LEU A 11 -0.57 -2.38 -1.17
N GLU A 12 0.73 -2.10 -0.99
CA GLU A 12 1.22 -1.11 -0.02
C GLU A 12 1.68 0.12 -0.79
N ALA A 13 0.94 1.23 -0.66
CA ALA A 13 1.35 2.50 -1.24
C ALA A 13 0.72 3.70 -0.52
N ALA A 14 1.45 4.80 -0.47
CA ALA A 14 0.92 6.11 -0.18
C ALA A 14 0.29 6.74 -1.44
N ARG A 15 -0.66 7.66 -1.25
CA ARG A 15 -1.32 8.43 -2.33
C ARG A 15 -0.32 9.01 -3.32
N GLU A 16 0.75 9.59 -2.81
CA GLU A 16 1.78 10.28 -3.59
C GLU A 16 2.56 9.32 -4.50
N GLN A 17 2.55 8.03 -4.18
CA GLN A 17 3.20 6.97 -4.94
C GLN A 17 2.29 6.45 -6.07
N VAL A 18 0.97 6.55 -5.99
CA VAL A 18 0.06 6.02 -7.01
C VAL A 18 0.15 6.84 -8.30
N ALA A 19 0.82 6.32 -9.32
CA ALA A 19 1.01 6.98 -10.62
C ALA A 19 -0.25 6.84 -11.50
N ALA A 20 -0.87 5.66 -11.50
CA ALA A 20 -2.12 5.39 -12.20
C ALA A 20 -2.88 4.26 -11.49
N LEU A 21 -4.20 4.24 -11.66
CA LEU A 21 -5.08 3.22 -11.12
C LEU A 21 -6.12 2.84 -12.17
N PHE A 22 -6.28 1.55 -12.41
CA PHE A 22 -7.28 0.98 -13.30
C PHE A 22 -8.21 0.09 -12.50
N GLN A 23 -9.45 -0.01 -12.94
CA GLN A 23 -10.47 -0.85 -12.32
C GLN A 23 -11.26 -1.58 -13.40
N SER A 24 -11.66 -2.82 -13.11
CA SER A 24 -12.54 -3.56 -14.00
C SER A 24 -13.94 -2.98 -14.03
N ILE A 25 -14.49 -2.84 -15.24
CA ILE A 25 -15.89 -2.45 -15.47
C ILE A 25 -16.82 -3.66 -15.57
N ASN A 26 -16.25 -4.86 -15.64
CA ASN A 26 -16.96 -6.13 -15.57
C ASN A 26 -16.44 -6.99 -14.39
N ALA A 27 -17.14 -8.08 -14.10
CA ALA A 27 -16.78 -9.02 -13.04
C ALA A 27 -16.86 -10.48 -13.54
N PRO A 28 -15.92 -10.93 -14.38
CA PRO A 28 -15.91 -12.31 -14.87
C PRO A 28 -15.67 -13.31 -13.73
N HIS A 29 -16.09 -14.55 -13.96
CA HIS A 29 -15.82 -15.66 -13.06
C HIS A 29 -14.40 -16.17 -13.30
N VAL A 30 -13.53 -16.08 -12.29
CA VAL A 30 -12.12 -16.48 -12.39
C VAL A 30 -11.77 -17.60 -11.43
N VAL A 31 -10.72 -18.35 -11.77
CA VAL A 31 -10.13 -19.37 -10.92
C VAL A 31 -8.74 -18.91 -10.52
N VAL A 32 -8.52 -18.67 -9.23
CA VAL A 32 -7.22 -18.27 -8.68
C VAL A 32 -6.63 -19.43 -7.88
N PRO A 33 -5.33 -19.78 -8.05
CA PRO A 33 -4.69 -20.82 -7.26
C PRO A 33 -4.85 -20.61 -5.76
N GLY A 34 -5.33 -21.66 -5.05
CA GLY A 34 -5.52 -21.62 -3.61
C GLY A 34 -6.69 -20.73 -3.14
N ARG A 35 -7.62 -20.35 -4.02
CA ARG A 35 -8.85 -19.61 -3.70
C ARG A 35 -10.07 -20.30 -4.31
N ARG A 36 -11.25 -20.00 -3.80
CA ARG A 36 -12.49 -20.47 -4.43
C ARG A 36 -12.72 -19.70 -5.73
N ALA A 37 -13.12 -20.38 -6.79
CA ALA A 37 -13.52 -19.73 -8.03
C ALA A 37 -14.77 -18.87 -7.79
N GLY A 38 -14.83 -17.67 -8.38
CA GLY A 38 -15.96 -16.75 -8.23
C GLY A 38 -15.86 -15.53 -9.16
N PRO A 39 -16.91 -14.69 -9.21
CA PRO A 39 -16.85 -13.38 -9.83
C PRO A 39 -15.85 -12.51 -9.08
N ALA A 40 -14.94 -11.89 -9.83
CA ALA A 40 -13.91 -11.04 -9.27
C ALA A 40 -13.97 -9.64 -9.86
N GLN A 41 -13.43 -8.69 -9.10
CA GLN A 41 -13.12 -7.35 -9.59
C GLN A 41 -11.60 -7.21 -9.66
N ALA A 42 -11.09 -6.64 -10.74
CA ALA A 42 -9.65 -6.47 -10.93
C ALA A 42 -9.26 -5.00 -10.85
N PHE A 43 -8.06 -4.76 -10.33
CA PHE A 43 -7.45 -3.45 -10.23
C PHE A 43 -5.99 -3.54 -10.65
N ILE A 44 -5.51 -2.54 -11.38
CA ILE A 44 -4.09 -2.38 -11.69
C ILE A 44 -3.61 -1.10 -11.03
N ALA A 45 -2.62 -1.20 -10.15
CA ALA A 45 -1.98 -0.05 -9.57
C ALA A 45 -0.57 0.10 -10.12
N CYS A 46 -0.30 1.26 -10.69
CA CYS A 46 1.02 1.70 -11.06
C CYS A 46 1.58 2.57 -9.95
N LEU A 47 2.71 2.20 -9.36
CA LEU A 47 3.30 2.84 -8.20
C LEU A 47 4.67 3.42 -8.55
N ARG A 48 4.98 4.59 -8.00
CA ARG A 48 6.27 5.25 -8.06
C ARG A 48 7.03 4.93 -6.77
N GLY A 49 8.07 4.12 -6.89
CA GLY A 49 9.01 3.82 -5.82
C GLY A 49 10.26 4.71 -5.89
N THR A 50 11.19 4.45 -4.98
CA THR A 50 12.50 5.13 -4.92
C THR A 50 13.40 4.77 -6.09
N HIS A 51 13.25 3.54 -6.61
CA HIS A 51 14.06 2.97 -7.68
C HIS A 51 13.22 2.75 -8.95
N GLY A 52 12.37 3.71 -9.31
CA GLY A 52 11.53 3.64 -10.51
C GLY A 52 10.07 3.22 -10.24
N PHE A 53 9.39 2.77 -11.27
CA PHE A 53 7.96 2.43 -11.24
C PHE A 53 7.75 0.92 -11.16
N SER A 54 6.77 0.50 -10.37
CA SER A 54 6.31 -0.88 -10.26
C SER A 54 4.83 -0.96 -10.61
N VAL A 55 4.39 -2.11 -11.11
CA VAL A 55 2.98 -2.36 -11.42
C VAL A 55 2.53 -3.62 -10.70
N GLY A 56 1.38 -3.53 -10.03
CA GLY A 56 0.75 -4.66 -9.34
C GLY A 56 -0.70 -4.82 -9.78
N VAL A 57 -1.15 -6.07 -9.81
CA VAL A 57 -2.54 -6.42 -10.09
C VAL A 57 -3.18 -6.98 -8.82
N TYR A 58 -4.36 -6.47 -8.48
CA TYR A 58 -5.13 -6.90 -7.33
C TYR A 58 -6.49 -7.44 -7.81
N LEU A 59 -6.83 -8.66 -7.40
CA LEU A 59 -8.14 -9.25 -7.63
C LEU A 59 -8.91 -9.33 -6.31
N TRP A 60 -10.16 -8.88 -6.34
CA TRP A 60 -11.13 -9.00 -5.25
C TRP A 60 -12.21 -10.03 -5.60
N LEU A 61 -12.23 -11.16 -4.90
CA LEU A 61 -13.25 -12.19 -5.08
C LEU A 61 -14.46 -11.83 -4.22
N SER A 62 -15.50 -11.31 -4.87
CA SER A 62 -16.58 -10.60 -4.17
C SER A 62 -17.42 -11.50 -3.28
N GLU A 63 -17.55 -12.79 -3.63
CA GLU A 63 -18.33 -13.77 -2.87
C GLU A 63 -17.60 -14.24 -1.61
N THR A 64 -16.31 -14.58 -1.72
CA THR A 64 -15.53 -15.09 -0.58
C THR A 64 -14.87 -13.99 0.24
N LYS A 65 -14.89 -12.74 -0.25
CA LYS A 65 -14.16 -11.61 0.33
C LYS A 65 -12.66 -11.89 0.46
N GLU A 66 -12.15 -12.71 -0.45
CA GLU A 66 -10.73 -13.01 -0.57
C GLU A 66 -10.07 -12.11 -1.61
N CYS A 67 -8.75 -11.98 -1.50
CA CYS A 67 -7.95 -11.28 -2.48
C CYS A 67 -6.83 -12.15 -3.03
N ALA A 68 -6.37 -11.76 -4.21
CA ALA A 68 -5.18 -12.29 -4.85
C ALA A 68 -4.38 -11.14 -5.44
N VAL A 69 -3.10 -11.10 -5.13
CA VAL A 69 -2.21 -10.05 -5.61
C VAL A 69 -1.20 -10.69 -6.56
N TYR A 70 -1.10 -10.15 -7.76
CA TYR A 70 -0.07 -10.53 -8.71
C TYR A 70 0.95 -9.41 -8.82
N THR A 71 2.21 -9.77 -8.65
CA THR A 71 3.34 -8.85 -8.72
C THR A 71 4.30 -9.30 -9.81
N THR A 72 5.22 -8.42 -10.15
CA THR A 72 6.32 -8.73 -11.05
C THR A 72 7.60 -8.14 -10.47
N PRO A 73 8.75 -8.84 -10.58
CA PRO A 73 10.03 -8.28 -10.12
C PRO A 73 10.53 -7.15 -11.03
N ALA A 74 9.92 -6.95 -12.20
CA ALA A 74 10.30 -5.90 -13.12
C ALA A 74 9.93 -4.51 -12.57
N THR A 75 10.89 -3.60 -12.64
CA THR A 75 10.70 -2.17 -12.31
C THR A 75 11.11 -1.32 -13.49
N ALA A 76 10.28 -0.37 -13.89
CA ALA A 76 10.57 0.55 -14.98
C ALA A 76 11.36 1.78 -14.50
N GLN A 77 12.48 2.07 -15.13
CA GLN A 77 13.29 3.27 -14.88
C GLN A 77 12.98 4.37 -15.90
N THR A 78 12.54 4.00 -17.11
CA THR A 78 12.20 4.93 -18.18
C THR A 78 10.68 4.99 -18.43
N PRO A 79 10.19 6.07 -19.05
CA PRO A 79 8.79 6.16 -19.46
C PRO A 79 8.35 5.06 -20.44
N GLU A 80 9.28 4.59 -21.29
CA GLU A 80 9.03 3.53 -22.27
C GLU A 80 8.85 2.18 -21.58
N GLU A 81 9.74 1.85 -20.65
CA GLU A 81 9.63 0.65 -19.81
C GLU A 81 8.34 0.69 -18.98
N TYR A 82 7.96 1.86 -18.48
CA TYR A 82 6.73 2.03 -17.71
C TYR A 82 5.49 1.74 -18.56
N ARG A 83 5.43 2.26 -19.79
CA ARG A 83 4.34 1.97 -20.74
C ARG A 83 4.30 0.49 -21.13
N ALA A 84 5.46 -0.13 -21.31
CA ALA A 84 5.55 -1.57 -21.60
C ALA A 84 5.00 -2.40 -20.43
N LEU A 85 5.40 -2.08 -19.20
CA LEU A 85 4.95 -2.78 -18.00
C LEU A 85 3.45 -2.60 -17.75
N GLN A 86 2.93 -1.40 -17.98
CA GLN A 86 1.49 -1.13 -17.92
C GLN A 86 0.70 -1.92 -18.99
N THR A 87 1.22 -1.98 -20.22
CA THR A 87 0.61 -2.78 -21.31
C THR A 87 0.63 -4.27 -20.97
N GLU A 88 1.71 -4.78 -20.38
CA GLU A 88 1.79 -6.18 -19.93
C GLU A 88 0.73 -6.48 -18.85
N ALA A 89 0.55 -5.58 -17.88
CA ALA A 89 -0.45 -5.74 -16.83
C ALA A 89 -1.89 -5.73 -17.38
N LEU A 90 -2.18 -4.85 -18.35
CA LEU A 90 -3.46 -4.81 -19.06
C LEU A 90 -3.71 -6.12 -19.80
N GLY A 91 -2.75 -6.56 -20.63
CA GLY A 91 -2.88 -7.83 -21.36
C GLY A 91 -3.04 -9.04 -20.45
N PHE A 92 -2.38 -9.04 -19.28
CA PHE A 92 -2.54 -10.08 -18.28
C PHE A 92 -3.99 -10.16 -17.75
N VAL A 93 -4.58 -9.04 -17.31
CA VAL A 93 -5.97 -9.06 -16.81
C VAL A 93 -6.99 -9.28 -17.93
N GLU A 94 -6.73 -8.76 -19.13
CA GLU A 94 -7.59 -9.00 -20.29
C GLU A 94 -7.62 -10.48 -20.68
N SER A 95 -6.50 -11.18 -20.55
CA SER A 95 -6.44 -12.64 -20.77
C SER A 95 -7.29 -13.45 -19.79
N MET A 96 -7.59 -12.88 -18.61
CA MET A 96 -8.53 -13.46 -17.63
C MET A 96 -9.99 -13.06 -17.90
N GLY A 97 -10.25 -12.24 -18.93
CA GLY A 97 -11.58 -11.79 -19.33
C GLY A 97 -12.03 -10.46 -18.72
N PHE A 98 -11.13 -9.74 -18.05
CA PHE A 98 -11.46 -8.43 -17.51
C PHE A 98 -11.40 -7.33 -18.58
N MET A 99 -12.29 -6.36 -18.48
CA MET A 99 -12.24 -5.10 -19.21
C MET A 99 -11.86 -4.00 -18.23
N MET A 100 -10.76 -3.30 -18.49
CA MET A 100 -10.24 -2.25 -17.61
C MET A 100 -10.70 -0.86 -18.05
N ASP A 101 -10.98 -0.01 -17.07
CA ASP A 101 -11.08 1.43 -17.24
C ASP A 101 -10.02 2.16 -16.42
N ASN A 102 -9.55 3.30 -16.94
CA ASN A 102 -8.59 4.15 -16.25
C ASN A 102 -9.35 5.13 -15.36
N LEU A 103 -9.10 5.07 -14.05
CA LEU A 103 -9.77 5.95 -13.09
C LEU A 103 -9.27 7.41 -13.15
N ASN A 104 -8.33 7.71 -14.03
CA ASN A 104 -7.71 9.03 -14.23
C ASN A 104 -7.22 9.63 -12.91
N PHE A 105 -6.66 8.77 -12.04
CA PHE A 105 -6.35 9.08 -10.65
C PHE A 105 -5.60 10.41 -10.45
N ARG A 106 -4.60 10.70 -11.29
CA ARG A 106 -3.79 11.92 -11.19
C ARG A 106 -4.50 13.20 -11.62
N SER A 107 -5.59 13.08 -12.36
CA SER A 107 -6.44 14.21 -12.78
C SER A 107 -7.47 14.58 -11.70
N LEU A 108 -7.68 13.71 -10.71
CA LEU A 108 -8.58 13.97 -9.59
C LEU A 108 -7.96 14.96 -8.60
N SER A 109 -8.80 15.70 -7.88
CA SER A 109 -8.39 16.52 -6.74
C SER A 109 -7.81 15.63 -5.62
N PRO A 110 -6.93 16.16 -4.75
CA PRO A 110 -6.35 15.39 -3.64
C PRO A 110 -7.39 14.74 -2.71
N GLU A 111 -8.52 15.41 -2.49
CA GLU A 111 -9.66 14.89 -1.73
C GLU A 111 -10.31 13.69 -2.41
N HIS A 112 -10.62 13.77 -3.71
CA HIS A 112 -11.19 12.65 -4.47
C HIS A 112 -10.20 11.51 -4.64
N GLN A 113 -8.90 11.79 -4.74
CA GLN A 113 -7.87 10.75 -4.70
C GLN A 113 -7.92 9.99 -3.37
N ALA A 114 -8.01 10.69 -2.24
CA ALA A 114 -8.08 10.06 -0.92
C ALA A 114 -9.37 9.25 -0.74
N GLU A 115 -10.51 9.78 -1.16
CA GLU A 115 -11.80 9.07 -1.14
C GLU A 115 -11.73 7.79 -2.00
N LEU A 116 -11.17 7.88 -3.21
CA LEU A 116 -11.01 6.72 -4.09
C LEU A 116 -10.10 5.66 -3.49
N LEU A 117 -8.98 6.04 -2.86
CA LEU A 117 -8.11 5.08 -2.17
C LEU A 117 -8.81 4.42 -0.97
N GLN A 118 -9.76 5.10 -0.33
CA GLN A 118 -10.53 4.51 0.78
C GLN A 118 -11.67 3.59 0.31
N SER A 119 -12.22 3.85 -0.88
CA SER A 119 -13.36 3.08 -1.40
C SER A 119 -12.94 1.74 -2.04
N VAL A 120 -11.71 1.62 -2.53
CA VAL A 120 -11.22 0.39 -3.17
C VAL A 120 -10.53 -0.55 -2.18
N PRO A 121 -10.79 -1.87 -2.22
CA PRO A 121 -10.21 -2.85 -1.29
C PRO A 121 -8.72 -3.15 -1.55
N VAL A 122 -8.09 -2.41 -2.47
CA VAL A 122 -6.75 -2.68 -3.01
C VAL A 122 -5.66 -2.48 -1.96
N TRP A 123 -5.82 -1.51 -1.06
CA TRP A 123 -4.72 -1.03 -0.22
C TRP A 123 -4.70 -1.71 1.15
N ARG A 124 -3.53 -2.26 1.49
CA ARG A 124 -3.24 -2.66 2.88
C ARG A 124 -2.74 -1.43 3.63
N GLY A 125 -3.42 -1.10 4.73
CA GLY A 125 -3.12 0.10 5.51
C GLY A 125 -4.11 1.23 5.26
N GLY A 126 -5.36 1.02 5.66
CA GLY A 126 -6.32 2.09 5.89
C GLY A 126 -5.88 2.96 7.07
N ARG A 127 -4.82 3.73 6.88
CA ARG A 127 -4.46 4.92 7.65
C ARG A 127 -3.28 5.53 6.94
N ALA A 128 -3.39 6.82 6.62
CA ALA A 128 -2.27 7.65 6.27
C ALA A 128 -1.05 7.21 7.08
N ALA A 129 0.04 6.87 6.40
CA ALA A 129 1.35 7.07 6.99
C ALA A 129 1.39 8.56 7.33
N THR A 130 0.97 8.91 8.54
CA THR A 130 1.14 10.22 9.12
C THR A 130 2.60 10.54 8.92
N GLY A 131 2.85 11.54 8.07
CA GLY A 131 4.19 12.01 7.79
C GLY A 131 4.91 12.11 9.13
N GLY A 132 6.05 11.44 9.23
CA GLY A 132 7.00 11.74 10.27
C GLY A 132 7.36 13.20 10.10
N THR A 133 6.68 14.09 10.82
CA THR A 133 7.24 15.38 11.16
C THR A 133 8.48 15.04 11.98
N PRO A 134 9.70 15.33 11.50
CA PRO A 134 10.85 15.32 12.39
C PRO A 134 10.48 16.24 13.54
N THR A 135 10.48 15.70 14.75
CA THR A 135 10.48 16.52 15.97
C THR A 135 11.72 17.38 15.88
N VAL A 136 11.54 18.61 15.38
CA VAL A 136 12.48 19.70 15.62
C VAL A 136 12.26 20.06 17.08
N SER A 137 13.12 19.52 17.94
CA SER A 137 13.30 20.03 19.29
C SER A 137 13.69 21.52 19.17
N PRO A 138 12.96 22.44 19.81
CA PRO A 138 13.39 23.84 19.83
C PRO A 138 14.67 23.98 20.66
N PRO A 139 15.59 24.88 20.27
CA PRO A 139 16.82 25.13 20.99
C PRO A 139 16.56 26.02 22.22
N GLY A 140 17.06 25.57 23.36
CA GLY A 140 17.65 26.40 24.41
C GLY A 140 16.74 27.32 25.21
N GLN A 141 16.62 27.03 26.51
CA GLN A 141 16.85 28.08 27.49
C GLN A 141 17.66 27.54 28.70
N PRO A 142 18.70 28.27 29.14
CA PRO A 142 19.59 27.90 30.24
C PRO A 142 19.18 28.51 31.60
N GLY A 143 19.68 27.90 32.68
CA GLY A 143 19.70 28.42 34.06
C GLY A 143 18.61 27.80 34.93
N THR A 144 18.86 27.23 36.12
CA THR A 144 19.91 27.52 37.11
C THR A 144 20.01 26.33 38.09
N PRO A 145 21.17 26.04 38.71
CA PRO A 145 21.37 24.87 39.58
C PRO A 145 21.22 25.20 41.07
N ALA A 146 20.78 24.21 41.86
CA ALA A 146 20.97 24.02 43.32
C ALA A 146 20.00 22.89 43.76
N ALA A 147 20.24 21.94 44.66
CA ALA A 147 21.32 21.56 45.57
C ALA A 147 21.02 20.07 45.93
N GLN A 148 21.96 19.15 45.79
CA GLN A 148 22.79 18.56 46.86
C GLN A 148 22.06 17.92 48.07
N THR A 149 22.26 16.59 48.15
CA THR A 149 22.68 15.82 49.36
C THR A 149 21.62 15.22 50.27
N GLY A 150 21.65 13.88 50.39
CA GLY A 150 20.96 13.14 51.45
C GLY A 150 21.14 11.63 51.33
N ALA A 151 22.32 11.12 51.70
CA ALA A 151 22.58 9.70 51.89
C ALA A 151 21.97 9.19 53.22
N ALA A 152 21.40 7.98 53.22
CA ALA A 152 21.44 7.00 54.32
C ALA A 152 20.62 5.75 53.93
N LEU A 153 21.24 4.60 53.67
CA LEU A 153 21.68 3.55 54.61
C LEU A 153 20.56 2.62 55.12
N ALA A 154 20.70 1.37 54.70
CA ALA A 154 19.92 0.18 55.06
C ALA A 154 19.95 -0.19 56.55
N ARG A 155 18.84 -0.77 57.06
CA ARG A 155 18.74 -1.83 58.11
C ARG A 155 17.36 -2.51 57.94
N LEU A 156 17.19 -3.78 57.55
CA LEU A 156 17.42 -5.08 58.21
C LEU A 156 16.66 -5.34 59.53
N PHE A 157 15.77 -6.34 59.45
CA PHE A 157 15.28 -7.33 60.42
C PHE A 157 14.16 -7.02 61.47
N SER A 158 13.12 -7.88 61.35
CA SER A 158 12.49 -8.74 62.37
C SER A 158 11.28 -8.28 63.20
N SER A 159 10.19 -9.04 63.05
CA SER A 159 9.13 -9.44 64.00
C SER A 159 8.39 -10.59 63.28
N PHE A 160 8.19 -11.83 63.73
CA PHE A 160 8.19 -12.55 65.01
C PHE A 160 8.76 -13.96 64.80
#